data_AF-A0A3N5RLJ5-F1
#
_entry.id   AF-A0A3N5RLJ5-F1
#
_cell.length_a   1.000
_cell.length_b   1.000
_cell.length_c   1.000
_cell.angle_alpha   90.00
_cell.angle_beta   90.00
_cell.angle_gamma   90.00
#
_symmetry.space_group_name_H-M   'P 1'
#
loop_
_entity.id
_entity.type
_entity.pdbx_description
1 polymer ?
#
loop_
_entity_poly.entity_id
_entity_poly.type
_entity_poly.pdbx_seq_one_letter_code
_entity_poly.pdbx_strand_id
1 'polypeptide(L)'
;MAKKSKKPKDQKEGKQTVQPWISMRSGLITMAITSVALAVLTAWQVIPSRGWVEGILWGLLFGALIWAIFFGNILINRFLKK
;
A
#
# COMPACT_ATOMS: atom_id res chain seq x y z
N MET A 1 -31.85 -38.66 30.93
CA MET A 1 -32.14 -37.24 30.58
C MET A 1 -30.81 -36.50 30.64
N ALA A 2 -30.28 -35.77 29.66
CA ALA A 2 -30.70 -35.35 28.33
C ALA A 2 -29.49 -35.40 27.37
N LYS A 3 -29.77 -35.67 26.09
CA LYS A 3 -28.84 -35.70 24.95
C LYS A 3 -29.16 -34.48 24.07
N LYS A 4 -28.14 -33.91 23.39
CA LYS A 4 -28.12 -32.77 22.42
C LYS A 4 -27.76 -31.41 23.04
N SER A 5 -26.98 -30.54 22.39
CA SER A 5 -26.88 -30.33 20.93
C SER A 5 -25.48 -29.99 20.41
N LYS A 6 -25.18 -30.56 19.23
CA LYS A 6 -24.16 -30.13 18.26
C LYS A 6 -24.21 -28.61 18.03
N LYS A 7 -23.07 -28.00 17.75
CA LYS A 7 -22.99 -26.95 16.72
C LYS A 7 -22.18 -27.48 15.53
N PRO A 8 -22.65 -27.28 14.29
CA PRO A 8 -22.15 -27.98 13.10
C PRO A 8 -20.90 -27.32 12.50
N LYS A 9 -20.10 -28.14 11.82
CA LYS A 9 -19.21 -27.71 10.73
C LYS A 9 -20.05 -27.08 9.61
N ASP A 10 -19.68 -25.87 9.18
CA ASP A 10 -19.93 -25.34 7.84
C ASP A 10 -18.55 -24.90 7.34
N GLN A 11 -17.80 -25.72 6.60
CA GLN A 11 -17.86 -25.76 5.13
C GLN A 11 -18.05 -24.36 4.52
N LYS A 12 -16.95 -23.64 4.37
CA LYS A 12 -16.79 -22.67 3.27
C LYS A 12 -15.78 -23.21 2.27
N GLU A 13 -16.13 -24.33 1.64
CA GLU A 13 -15.67 -24.59 0.28
C GLU A 13 -16.46 -23.66 -0.64
N GLY A 14 -15.94 -22.45 -0.85
CA GLY A 14 -16.63 -21.42 -1.62
C GLY A 14 -15.64 -20.40 -2.10
N LYS A 15 -15.04 -20.67 -3.28
CA LYS A 15 -14.06 -19.85 -4.00
C LYS A 15 -12.88 -19.43 -3.11
N GLN A 16 -11.71 -20.03 -3.34
CA GLN A 16 -10.44 -19.46 -2.89
C GLN A 16 -10.24 -18.11 -3.62
N THR A 17 -10.95 -17.09 -3.18
CA THR A 17 -10.66 -15.71 -3.54
C THR A 17 -9.28 -15.46 -2.97
N VAL A 18 -8.29 -15.26 -3.85
CA VAL A 18 -6.92 -14.90 -3.49
C VAL A 18 -7.01 -13.81 -2.43
N GLN A 19 -6.75 -14.19 -1.17
CA GLN A 19 -6.83 -13.24 -0.07
C GLN A 19 -5.61 -12.34 -0.18
N PRO A 20 -5.78 -11.01 -0.20
CA PRO A 20 -4.64 -10.11 -0.28
C PRO A 20 -3.75 -10.31 0.94
N TRP A 21 -2.47 -10.57 0.71
CA TRP A 21 -1.46 -10.79 1.76
C TRP A 21 -1.30 -9.60 2.71
N ILE A 22 -1.72 -8.40 2.27
CA ILE A 22 -1.76 -7.19 3.07
C ILE A 22 -3.11 -6.50 2.95
N SER A 23 -3.63 -6.02 4.08
CA SER A 23 -4.84 -5.22 4.09
C SER A 23 -4.61 -3.89 3.38
N MET A 24 -5.64 -3.36 2.70
CA MET A 24 -5.53 -2.06 2.01
C MET A 24 -5.11 -0.93 2.96
N ARG A 25 -5.59 -0.97 4.21
CA ARG A 25 -5.28 0.02 5.24
C ARG A 25 -3.81 -0.05 5.67
N SER A 26 -3.29 -1.28 5.87
CA SER A 26 -1.87 -1.50 6.15
C SER A 26 -1.00 -1.08 4.98
N GLY A 27 -1.37 -1.44 3.75
CA GLY A 27 -0.64 -1.04 2.53
C GLY A 27 -0.54 0.48 2.38
N LEU A 28 -1.64 1.20 2.59
CA LEU A 28 -1.66 2.68 2.58
C LEU A 28 -0.74 3.28 3.65
N ILE A 29 -0.77 2.76 4.88
CA ILE A 29 0.07 3.26 5.98
C ILE A 29 1.55 3.01 5.68
N THR A 30 1.91 1.78 5.32
CA THR A 30 3.29 1.42 4.98
C THR A 30 3.79 2.30 3.85
N MET A 31 2.99 2.46 2.79
CA MET A 31 3.35 3.29 1.67
C MET A 31 3.55 4.77 2.06
N ALA A 32 2.65 5.34 2.86
CA ALA A 32 2.78 6.72 3.30
C ALA A 32 4.08 6.95 4.09
N ILE A 33 4.39 6.05 5.02
CA ILE A 33 5.63 6.11 5.80
C ILE A 33 6.85 5.97 4.89
N THR A 34 6.86 4.96 4.01
CA THR A 34 7.98 4.74 3.07
C THR A 34 8.16 5.93 2.12
N SER A 35 7.07 6.50 1.60
CA SER A 35 7.10 7.66 0.71
C SER A 35 7.70 8.88 1.39
N VAL A 36 7.31 9.18 2.63
CA VAL A 36 7.85 10.32 3.38
C VAL A 36 9.32 10.08 3.73
N ALA A 37 9.66 8.87 4.19
CA ALA A 37 11.04 8.53 4.51
C ALA A 37 11.96 8.68 3.30
N LEU A 38 11.55 8.16 2.14
CA LEU A 38 12.29 8.30 0.89
C LEU A 38 12.36 9.76 0.43
N ALA A 39 11.26 10.52 0.50
CA ALA A 39 11.26 11.94 0.13
C ALA A 39 12.28 12.74 0.97
N VAL A 40 12.31 12.51 2.29
CA VAL A 40 13.28 13.15 3.20
C VAL A 40 14.71 12.72 2.89
N LEU A 41 14.95 11.42 2.68
CA LEU A 41 16.27 10.92 2.30
C LEU A 41 16.76 11.52 0.97
N THR A 42 15.86 11.63 -0.01
CA THR A 42 16.17 12.22 -1.33
C THR A 42 16.50 13.70 -1.17
N ALA A 43 15.69 14.45 -0.42
CA ALA A 43 15.96 15.85 -0.12
C ALA A 43 17.31 16.01 0.59
N TRP A 44 17.59 15.18 1.61
CA TRP A 44 18.86 15.20 2.35
C TRP A 44 20.08 14.98 1.44
N GLN A 45 19.97 14.12 0.44
CA GLN A 45 21.05 13.87 -0.53
C GLN A 45 21.20 14.99 -1.56
N VAL A 46 20.09 15.61 -1.99
CA VAL A 46 20.09 16.62 -3.06
C VAL A 46 20.43 18.01 -2.55
N ILE A 47 20.00 18.40 -1.34
CA ILE A 47 20.29 19.71 -0.74
C ILE A 47 21.78 20.07 -0.78
N PRO A 48 22.72 19.22 -0.32
CA PRO A 48 24.15 19.55 -0.35
C PRO A 48 24.73 19.60 -1.77
N SER A 49 24.08 18.97 -2.76
CA SER A 49 24.59 18.94 -4.13
C SER A 49 24.03 20.05 -5.02
N ARG A 50 22.78 20.44 -4.85
CA ARG A 50 22.06 21.35 -5.77
C ARG A 50 21.38 22.54 -5.10
N GLY A 51 21.32 22.58 -3.76
CA GLY A 51 20.67 23.64 -3.00
C GLY A 51 19.32 23.24 -2.42
N TRP A 52 18.80 24.10 -1.54
CA TRP A 52 17.60 23.83 -0.74
C TRP A 52 16.32 23.70 -1.57
N VAL A 53 16.16 24.56 -2.59
CA VAL A 53 14.96 24.60 -3.43
C VAL A 53 14.88 23.33 -4.28
N GLU A 54 15.94 23.00 -5.01
CA GLU A 54 16.05 21.74 -5.75
C GLU A 54 15.83 20.54 -4.84
N GLY A 55 16.42 20.51 -3.64
CA GLY A 55 16.26 19.39 -2.71
C GLY A 55 14.81 19.13 -2.31
N ILE A 56 14.06 20.18 -1.99
CA ILE A 56 12.63 20.06 -1.66
C ILE A 56 11.82 19.68 -2.90
N LEU A 57 12.11 20.28 -4.07
CA LEU A 57 11.42 19.98 -5.31
C LEU A 57 11.59 18.50 -5.71
N TRP A 58 12.82 18.00 -5.62
CA TRP A 58 13.14 16.60 -5.92
C TRP A 58 12.55 15.65 -4.88
N GLY A 59 12.60 15.99 -3.59
CA GLY A 59 11.94 15.19 -2.54
C GLY A 59 10.43 15.09 -2.73
N LEU A 60 9.77 16.21 -3.02
CA LEU A 60 8.32 16.25 -3.30
C LEU A 60 7.98 15.48 -4.58
N LEU A 61 8.75 15.68 -5.65
CA LEU A 61 8.57 14.98 -6.92
C LEU A 61 8.70 13.47 -6.74
N PHE A 62 9.71 13.03 -6.00
CA PHE A 62 9.95 11.61 -5.75
C PHE A 62 8.83 11.00 -4.88
N GLY A 63 8.42 11.69 -3.82
CA GLY A 63 7.27 11.29 -3.00
C GLY A 63 5.99 11.18 -3.83
N ALA A 64 5.69 12.17 -4.68
CA ALA A 64 4.54 12.15 -5.56
C ALA A 64 4.59 11.00 -6.58
N LEU A 65 5.78 10.67 -7.11
CA LEU A 65 5.97 9.57 -8.04
C LEU A 65 5.63 8.22 -7.40
N ILE A 66 6.06 8.01 -6.16
CA ILE A 66 5.75 6.79 -5.40
C ILE A 66 4.22 6.64 -5.27
N TRP A 67 3.52 7.71 -4.89
CA TRP A 67 2.05 7.78 -4.86
C TRP A 67 1.43 7.43 -6.21
N ALA A 68 1.92 8.02 -7.30
CA ALA A 68 1.42 7.76 -8.64
C ALA A 68 1.53 6.28 -9.04
N ILE A 69 2.65 5.61 -8.72
CA ILE A 69 2.86 4.20 -9.05
C ILE A 69 1.90 3.28 -8.29
N PHE A 70 1.66 3.54 -7.01
CA PHE A 70 0.73 2.76 -6.20
C PHE A 70 -0.72 2.93 -6.64
N PHE A 71 -1.17 4.18 -6.81
CA PHE A 71 -2.50 4.45 -7.32
C PHE A 71 -2.68 3.92 -8.74
N GLY A 72 -1.64 4.01 -9.57
CA GLY A 72 -1.59 3.41 -10.91
C GLY A 72 -1.80 1.89 -10.84
N ASN A 73 -1.11 1.19 -9.94
CA ASN A 73 -1.31 -0.25 -9.72
C ASN A 73 -2.75 -0.58 -9.31
N ILE A 74 -3.34 0.19 -8.39
CA ILE A 74 -4.74 0.01 -7.97
C ILE A 74 -5.69 0.25 -9.15
N LEU A 75 -5.44 1.29 -9.95
CA LEU A 75 -6.25 1.66 -11.10
C LEU A 75 -6.19 0.58 -12.20
N ILE A 76 -4.99 0.09 -12.52
CA ILE A 76 -4.78 -1.00 -13.47
C ILE A 76 -5.48 -2.27 -13.00
N ASN A 77 -5.31 -2.65 -11.73
CA ASN A 77 -5.95 -3.83 -11.18
C ASN A 77 -7.49 -3.71 -11.16
N ARG A 78 -8.02 -2.48 -11.05
CA ARG A 78 -9.46 -2.21 -11.20
C ARG A 78 -9.92 -2.28 -12.64
N PHE A 79 -9.09 -1.84 -13.59
CA PHE A 79 -9.44 -1.82 -15.01
C PHE A 79 -9.39 -3.23 -15.63
N LEU A 80 -8.40 -4.03 -15.26
CA LEU A 80 -8.23 -5.43 -15.72
C LEU A 80 -9.21 -6.43 -15.08
N LYS A 81 -9.88 -6.04 -13.99
CA LYS A 81 -10.91 -6.87 -13.33
C LYS A 81 -12.33 -6.59 -13.83
N LYS A 82 -12.51 -5.68 -14.80
CA LYS A 82 -13.73 -5.61 -15.61
C LYS A 82 -13.65 -6.63 -16.74
#